data_AF-A0A1I8HLK0-F1
#
_entry.id   AF-A0A1I8HLK0-F1
#
_cell.length_a   1.000
_cell.length_b   1.000
_cell.length_c   1.000
_cell.angle_alpha   90.00
_cell.angle_beta   90.00
_cell.angle_gamma   90.00
#
_symmetry.space_group_name_H-M   'P 1'
#
loop_
_entity.id
_entity.type
_entity.pdbx_description
1 polymer ?
#
loop_
_entity_poly.entity_id
_entity_poly.type
_entity_poly.pdbx_seq_one_letter_code
_entity_poly.pdbx_strand_id
1 'polypeptide(L)'
;PGYLVVPASLVWYTPPEILTQLADKTSSIPDSAFTTASDVFAFSVIMYEVCAGRYPYAKCDRRQYMENVCQGRRDTVQDIRVSDIIKNLITECWSHDPLYRPEFSQINAALHNRETSHLWHSSSEPENLHRLQFARNGFV
;
A
#
# COMPACT_ATOMS: atom_id res chain seq x y z
N PRO A 1 -16.34 -16.79 21.93
CA PRO A 1 -15.75 -15.68 21.15
C PRO A 1 -14.44 -16.15 20.50
N GLY A 2 -14.32 -15.99 19.18
CA GLY A 2 -13.12 -16.38 18.43
C GLY A 2 -11.95 -15.49 18.80
N TYR A 3 -10.77 -16.09 18.87
CA TYR A 3 -9.52 -15.37 19.02
C TYR A 3 -8.59 -15.80 17.88
N LEU A 4 -7.91 -14.83 17.29
CA LEU A 4 -6.97 -15.06 16.20
C LEU A 4 -5.54 -14.97 16.69
N VAL A 5 -4.70 -15.78 16.06
CA VAL A 5 -3.24 -15.78 16.23
C VAL A 5 -2.65 -15.23 14.94
N VAL A 6 -1.83 -14.19 15.04
CA VAL A 6 -1.08 -13.67 13.89
C VAL A 6 0.13 -14.59 13.64
N PRO A 7 0.24 -15.28 12.50
CA PRO A 7 1.42 -16.05 12.15
C PRO A 7 2.65 -15.16 12.09
N ALA A 8 3.82 -15.69 12.46
CA ALA A 8 5.07 -14.94 12.47
C ALA A 8 5.44 -14.31 11.11
N SER A 9 4.97 -14.89 10.00
CA SER A 9 5.15 -14.37 8.65
C SER A 9 4.33 -13.11 8.35
N LEU A 10 3.21 -12.89 9.06
CA LEU A 10 2.32 -11.76 8.82
C LEU A 10 2.61 -10.54 9.71
N VAL A 11 3.56 -10.64 10.64
CA VAL A 11 3.95 -9.56 11.55
C VAL A 11 4.28 -8.27 10.78
N TRP A 12 4.93 -8.39 9.63
CA TRP A 12 5.34 -7.26 8.77
C TRP A 12 4.18 -6.45 8.17
N TYR A 13 2.98 -7.05 8.11
CA TYR A 13 1.76 -6.44 7.59
C TYR A 13 0.82 -6.02 8.72
N THR A 14 1.18 -6.32 9.97
CA THR A 14 0.31 -6.11 11.12
C THR A 14 0.40 -4.66 11.59
N PRO A 15 -0.72 -3.95 11.73
CA PRO A 15 -0.74 -2.55 12.15
C PRO A 15 -0.42 -2.37 13.66
N PRO A 16 -0.03 -1.16 14.09
CA PRO A 16 0.40 -0.90 15.47
C PRO A 16 -0.66 -1.23 16.53
N GLU A 17 -1.95 -1.01 16.26
CA GLU A 17 -3.04 -1.30 17.20
C GLU A 17 -3.24 -2.80 17.46
N ILE A 18 -2.82 -3.65 16.53
CA ILE A 18 -2.83 -5.12 16.69
C ILE A 18 -1.49 -5.58 17.30
N LEU A 19 -0.36 -5.01 16.87
CA LEU A 19 0.96 -5.32 17.43
C LEU A 19 1.07 -4.98 18.93
N THR A 20 0.45 -3.88 19.37
CA THR A 20 0.45 -3.49 20.78
C THR A 20 -0.26 -4.55 21.64
N GLN A 21 -1.38 -5.09 21.16
CA GLN A 21 -2.10 -6.17 21.86
C GLN A 21 -1.26 -7.45 21.98
N LEU A 22 -0.51 -7.79 20.93
CA LEU A 22 0.44 -8.91 20.94
C LEU A 22 1.59 -8.70 21.94
N ALA A 23 2.09 -7.47 22.05
CA ALA A 23 3.17 -7.12 22.98
C ALA A 23 2.75 -7.25 24.44
N ASP A 24 1.48 -6.96 24.74
CA ASP A 24 0.89 -7.07 26.09
C ASP A 24 0.63 -8.52 26.54
N LYS A 25 1.15 -9.52 25.81
CA LYS A 25 1.01 -10.97 26.08
C LYS A 25 -0.43 -11.48 26.07
N THR A 26 -1.37 -10.75 25.48
CA THR A 26 -2.66 -11.36 25.14
C THR A 26 -2.41 -12.41 24.07
N SER A 27 -2.58 -13.69 24.42
CA SER A 27 -2.31 -14.82 23.50
C SER A 27 -3.37 -14.93 22.40
N SER A 28 -4.28 -13.96 22.33
CA SER A 28 -5.59 -14.10 21.74
C SER A 28 -6.10 -12.71 21.34
N ILE A 29 -6.03 -12.39 20.06
CA ILE A 29 -6.53 -11.11 19.54
C ILE A 29 -8.02 -11.29 19.24
N PRO A 30 -8.91 -10.42 19.73
CA PRO A 30 -10.33 -10.52 19.39
C PRO A 30 -10.54 -10.30 17.90
N ASP A 31 -11.45 -11.04 17.28
CA ASP A 31 -11.77 -10.90 15.83
C ASP A 31 -12.08 -9.44 15.46
N SER A 32 -12.69 -8.69 16.37
CA SER A 32 -13.04 -7.28 16.21
C SER A 32 -11.85 -6.31 16.13
N ALA A 33 -10.63 -6.75 16.46
CA ALA A 33 -9.42 -5.94 16.29
C ALA A 33 -9.01 -5.82 14.82
N PHE A 34 -9.43 -6.78 13.98
CA PHE A 34 -9.22 -6.74 12.53
C PHE A 34 -10.36 -5.95 11.91
N THR A 35 -10.01 -4.88 11.21
CA THR A 35 -10.93 -3.90 10.64
C THR A 35 -10.52 -3.57 9.21
N THR A 36 -11.40 -2.91 8.45
CA THR A 36 -11.01 -2.39 7.12
C THR A 36 -9.78 -1.48 7.21
N ALA A 37 -9.63 -0.72 8.30
CA ALA A 37 -8.45 0.13 8.50
C ALA A 37 -7.16 -0.68 8.76
N SER A 38 -7.24 -1.87 9.37
CA SER A 38 -6.07 -2.77 9.46
C SER A 38 -5.69 -3.33 8.10
N ASP A 39 -6.68 -3.64 7.25
CA ASP A 39 -6.44 -4.10 5.89
C ASP A 39 -5.78 -3.02 5.02
N VAL A 40 -6.18 -1.75 5.19
CA VAL A 40 -5.54 -0.61 4.53
C VAL A 40 -4.07 -0.46 4.94
N PHE A 41 -3.75 -0.69 6.21
CA PHE A 41 -2.36 -0.70 6.66
C PHE A 41 -1.57 -1.82 5.99
N ALA A 42 -2.09 -3.06 6.00
CA ALA A 42 -1.44 -4.19 5.33
C ALA A 42 -1.26 -3.92 3.82
N PHE A 43 -2.24 -3.28 3.18
CA PHE A 43 -2.17 -2.87 1.78
C PHE A 43 -1.03 -1.86 1.53
N SER A 44 -0.78 -0.92 2.44
CA SER A 44 0.34 0.02 2.32
C SER A 44 1.71 -0.68 2.26
N VAL A 45 1.87 -1.74 3.05
CA VAL A 45 3.10 -2.56 3.09
C VAL A 45 3.27 -3.32 1.77
N ILE A 46 2.17 -3.84 1.21
CA ILE A 46 2.17 -4.49 -0.11
C ILE A 46 2.51 -3.48 -1.21
N MET A 47 1.90 -2.29 -1.20
CA MET A 47 2.22 -1.24 -2.17
C MET A 47 3.69 -0.84 -2.09
N TYR A 48 4.24 -0.70 -0.89
CA TYR A 48 5.67 -0.45 -0.68
C TYR A 48 6.50 -1.57 -1.31
N GLU A 49 6.19 -2.82 -1.02
CA GLU A 49 6.92 -3.99 -1.53
C GLU A 49 6.92 -4.03 -3.07
N VAL A 50 5.75 -3.82 -3.68
CA VAL A 50 5.60 -3.78 -5.14
C VAL A 50 6.43 -2.65 -5.76
N CYS A 51 6.42 -1.46 -5.15
CA CYS A 51 7.13 -0.30 -5.71
C CYS A 51 8.64 -0.32 -5.45
N ALA A 52 9.07 -0.85 -4.30
CA ALA A 52 10.47 -0.88 -3.89
C ALA A 52 11.20 -2.16 -4.31
N GLY A 53 10.48 -3.24 -4.64
CA GLY A 53 11.03 -4.57 -4.93
C GLY A 53 11.62 -5.28 -3.71
N ARG A 54 11.27 -4.82 -2.50
CA ARG A 54 11.74 -5.36 -1.21
C ARG A 54 10.75 -5.04 -0.09
N TYR A 55 10.76 -5.85 0.96
CA TYR A 55 10.00 -5.56 2.17
C TYR A 55 10.49 -4.27 2.86
N PRO A 56 9.59 -3.54 3.52
CA PRO A 56 10.00 -2.46 4.41
C PRO A 56 10.74 -3.02 5.61
N TYR A 57 11.63 -2.22 6.18
CA TYR A 57 12.47 -2.57 7.32
C TYR A 57 13.37 -3.79 7.09
N ALA A 58 13.82 -4.02 5.85
CA ALA A 58 14.64 -5.19 5.48
C ALA A 58 15.95 -5.36 6.30
N LYS A 59 16.37 -4.32 7.02
CA LYS A 59 17.56 -4.32 7.90
C LYS A 59 17.22 -4.53 9.38
N CYS A 60 15.94 -4.56 9.75
CA CYS A 60 15.48 -4.74 11.11
C CYS A 60 15.17 -6.21 11.40
N ASP A 61 15.44 -6.63 12.63
CA ASP A 61 14.85 -7.87 13.15
C ASP A 61 13.37 -7.67 13.52
N ARG A 62 12.66 -8.75 13.84
CA ARG A 62 11.24 -8.73 14.19
C ARG A 62 10.93 -7.81 15.39
N ARG A 63 11.80 -7.79 16.40
CA ARG A 63 11.58 -6.99 17.62
C ARG A 63 11.76 -5.51 17.30
N GLN A 64 12.81 -5.15 16.58
CA GLN A 64 13.07 -3.79 16.12
C GLN A 64 11.93 -3.29 15.22
N TYR A 65 11.41 -4.14 14.35
CA TYR A 65 10.24 -3.83 13.53
C TYR A 65 9.03 -3.48 14.40
N MET A 66 8.67 -4.35 15.35
CA MET A 66 7.51 -4.11 16.23
C MET A 66 7.69 -2.82 17.03
N GLU A 67 8.89 -2.58 17.60
CA GLU A 67 9.22 -1.36 18.33
C GLU A 67 9.06 -0.11 17.45
N ASN A 68 9.63 -0.13 16.24
CA ASN A 68 9.52 0.99 15.30
C ASN A 68 8.07 1.27 14.91
N VAL A 69 7.30 0.23 14.56
CA VAL A 69 5.92 0.40 14.10
C VAL A 69 5.02 0.93 15.23
N CYS A 70 5.13 0.35 16.44
CA CYS A 70 4.39 0.79 17.62
C CYS A 70 4.77 2.21 18.07
N GLN A 71 5.99 2.68 17.77
CA GLN A 71 6.40 4.07 18.03
C GLN A 71 6.05 5.04 16.88
N GLY A 72 5.32 4.58 15.86
CA GLY A 72 4.94 5.41 14.72
C GLY A 72 6.08 5.68 13.72
N ARG A 73 7.23 5.01 13.86
CA ARG A 73 8.34 5.14 12.92
C ARG A 73 8.06 4.34 11.65
N ARG A 74 8.40 4.90 10.50
CA ARG A 74 8.19 4.30 9.18
C ARG A 74 9.46 4.30 8.36
N ASP A 75 9.61 3.28 7.52
CA ASP A 75 10.65 3.27 6.49
C ASP A 75 10.36 4.38 5.47
N THR A 76 11.41 5.01 4.96
CA THR A 76 11.24 6.09 3.99
C THR A 76 10.71 5.55 2.65
N VAL A 77 9.74 6.27 2.10
CA VAL A 77 9.22 6.07 0.73
C VAL A 77 9.93 6.97 -0.29
N GLN A 78 10.81 7.88 0.17
CA GLN A 78 11.40 8.91 -0.69
C GLN A 78 12.35 8.34 -1.74
N ASP A 79 13.05 7.25 -1.40
CA ASP A 79 14.01 6.57 -2.27
C ASP A 79 13.34 5.69 -3.34
N ILE A 80 12.01 5.52 -3.28
CA ILE A 80 11.25 4.71 -4.23
C ILE A 80 11.00 5.52 -5.51
N ARG A 81 11.33 4.94 -6.66
CA ARG A 81 11.17 5.59 -7.98
C ARG A 81 9.75 5.44 -8.53
N VAL A 82 8.78 6.06 -7.85
CA VAL A 82 7.38 6.18 -8.25
C VAL A 82 6.90 7.61 -8.10
N SER A 83 5.76 7.96 -8.68
CA SER A 83 5.22 9.31 -8.58
C SER A 83 4.83 9.67 -7.14
N ASP A 84 4.87 10.97 -6.82
CA ASP A 84 4.57 11.47 -5.47
C ASP A 84 3.17 11.10 -4.99
N ILE A 85 2.20 11.02 -5.89
CA ILE A 85 0.86 10.55 -5.55
C ILE A 85 0.90 9.09 -5.02
N ILE A 86 1.79 8.20 -5.50
CA ILE A 86 1.89 6.82 -4.95
C ILE A 86 2.56 6.89 -3.59
N LYS A 87 3.62 7.69 -3.45
CA LYS A 87 4.31 7.88 -2.17
C LYS A 87 3.36 8.41 -1.09
N ASN A 88 2.52 9.38 -1.44
CA ASN A 88 1.50 9.94 -0.55
C ASN A 88 0.48 8.88 -0.18
N LEU A 89 -0.03 8.12 -1.17
CA LEU A 89 -1.01 7.06 -0.91
C LEU A 89 -0.45 5.97 0.01
N ILE A 90 0.80 5.53 -0.22
CA ILE A 90 1.50 4.61 0.69
C ILE A 90 1.56 5.22 2.09
N THR A 91 2.00 6.48 2.21
CA THR A 91 2.18 7.16 3.51
C THR A 91 0.86 7.28 4.29
N GLU A 92 -0.22 7.68 3.62
CA GLU A 92 -1.56 7.80 4.22
C GLU A 92 -2.11 6.44 4.67
N CYS A 93 -2.01 5.42 3.82
CA CYS A 93 -2.43 4.05 4.17
C CYS A 93 -1.58 3.48 5.31
N TRP A 94 -0.32 3.89 5.43
CA TRP A 94 0.63 3.43 6.46
C TRP A 94 0.58 4.23 7.75
N SER A 95 -0.42 5.10 7.91
CA SER A 95 -0.61 5.93 9.10
C SER A 95 -0.68 5.11 10.38
N HIS A 96 -0.11 5.64 11.45
CA HIS A 96 -0.15 5.03 12.78
C HIS A 96 -1.58 4.95 13.30
N ASP A 97 -2.32 6.05 13.28
CA ASP A 97 -3.72 6.09 13.69
C ASP A 97 -4.62 5.52 12.57
N PRO A 98 -5.46 4.50 12.85
CA PRO A 98 -6.44 3.96 11.91
C PRO A 98 -7.39 5.02 11.33
N LEU A 99 -7.71 6.09 12.07
CA LEU A 99 -8.65 7.14 11.63
C LEU A 99 -8.09 8.01 10.51
N TYR A 100 -6.77 8.07 10.34
CA TYR A 100 -6.12 8.81 9.26
C TYR A 100 -5.87 7.94 8.02
N ARG A 101 -6.22 6.65 8.05
CA ARG A 101 -6.07 5.77 6.90
C ARG A 101 -7.27 5.99 5.97
N PRO A 102 -7.06 6.17 4.66
CA PRO A 102 -8.14 6.37 3.70
C PRO A 102 -8.96 5.08 3.53
N GLU A 103 -10.21 5.21 3.14
CA GLU A 103 -11.02 4.07 2.72
C GLU A 103 -10.56 3.54 1.36
N PHE A 104 -10.76 2.25 1.09
CA PHE A 104 -10.46 1.65 -0.22
C PHE A 104 -11.16 2.37 -1.38
N SER A 105 -12.32 2.99 -1.17
CA SER A 105 -13.01 3.82 -2.15
C SER A 105 -12.16 5.02 -2.60
N GLN A 106 -11.52 5.70 -1.64
CA GLN A 106 -10.64 6.86 -1.87
C GLN A 106 -9.31 6.41 -2.50
N ILE A 107 -8.74 5.30 -2.02
CA ILE A 107 -7.55 4.67 -2.59
C ILE A 107 -7.80 4.35 -4.07
N ASN A 108 -8.94 3.71 -4.36
CA ASN A 108 -9.33 3.34 -5.71
C ASN A 108 -9.44 4.56 -6.63
N ALA A 109 -10.11 5.62 -6.18
CA ALA A 109 -10.23 6.87 -6.93
C ALA A 109 -8.86 7.53 -7.21
N ALA A 110 -7.96 7.55 -6.23
CA ALA A 110 -6.61 8.08 -6.37
C ALA A 110 -5.76 7.29 -7.39
N LEU A 111 -5.97 5.98 -7.49
CA LEU A 111 -5.31 5.12 -8.46
C LEU A 111 -5.90 5.27 -9.87
N HIS A 112 -7.23 5.34 -10.01
CA HIS A 112 -7.93 5.42 -11.30
C HIS A 112 -7.80 6.79 -12.00
N ASN A 113 -7.65 7.88 -11.24
CA ASN A 113 -7.39 9.21 -11.80
C ASN A 113 -6.08 9.31 -12.62
N ARG A 114 -5.32 8.21 -12.71
CA ARG A 114 -4.08 8.08 -13.50
C ARG A 114 -4.25 7.30 -14.80
N GLU A 115 -5.26 6.44 -14.90
CA GLU A 115 -5.46 5.66 -16.12
C GLU A 115 -5.83 6.59 -17.29
N THR A 116 -6.56 7.66 -17.04
CA THR A 116 -6.99 8.59 -18.10
C THR A 116 -5.88 9.49 -18.65
N SER A 117 -4.67 9.54 -18.07
CA SER A 117 -3.54 10.31 -18.63
C SER A 117 -2.54 9.45 -19.39
N HIS A 118 -2.36 8.19 -18.99
CA HIS A 118 -1.47 7.24 -19.67
C HIS A 118 -2.16 6.43 -20.79
N LEU A 119 -3.48 6.27 -20.77
CA LEU A 119 -4.22 5.60 -21.86
C LEU A 119 -4.15 6.36 -23.20
N TRP A 120 -3.91 7.68 -23.19
CA TRP A 120 -3.67 8.44 -24.44
C TRP A 120 -2.31 8.11 -25.10
N HIS A 121 -1.34 7.62 -24.33
CA HIS A 121 0.02 7.36 -24.80
C HIS A 121 0.28 5.88 -25.07
N SER A 122 -0.66 4.99 -24.74
CA SER A 122 -0.51 3.56 -25.03
C SER A 122 -0.83 3.29 -26.50
N SER A 123 0.19 2.90 -27.26
CA SER A 123 0.10 2.55 -28.69
C SER A 123 -0.68 1.26 -28.95
N SER A 124 -1.09 0.58 -27.89
CA SER A 124 -1.69 -0.76 -27.91
C SER A 124 -3.22 -0.75 -27.93
N GLU A 125 -3.85 0.43 -27.84
CA GLU A 125 -5.30 0.61 -28.00
C GLU A 125 -5.69 0.46 -29.49
N PRO A 126 -6.64 -0.42 -29.84
CA PRO A 126 -7.05 -0.65 -31.24
C PRO A 126 -7.65 0.60 -31.92
N GLU A 127 -8.16 1.57 -31.15
CA GLU A 127 -8.68 2.84 -31.68
C GLU A 127 -7.57 3.78 -32.21
N ASN A 128 -6.33 3.66 -31.69
CA ASN A 128 -5.19 4.47 -32.15
C ASN A 128 -4.55 3.94 -33.44
N LEU A 129 -4.82 2.68 -33.81
CA LEU A 129 -4.30 2.08 -35.05
C LEU A 129 -4.87 2.76 -36.31
N HIS A 130 -6.14 3.19 -36.25
CA HIS A 130 -6.78 3.89 -37.36
C HIS A 130 -6.21 5.31 -37.56
N ARG A 131 -5.94 6.07 -36.49
CA ARG A 131 -5.35 7.42 -36.60
C ARG A 131 -3.93 7.41 -37.15
N LEU A 132 -3.12 6.40 -36.79
CA LEU A 132 -1.76 6.27 -37.29
C LEU A 132 -1.70 5.88 -38.78
N GLN A 133 -2.72 5.21 -39.31
CA GLN A 133 -2.82 4.93 -40.75
C GLN A 133 -3.22 6.17 -41.56
N PHE A 134 -4.08 7.04 -41.04
CA PHE A 134 -4.43 8.30 -41.70
C PHE A 134 -3.28 9.31 -41.70
N ALA A 135 -2.48 9.38 -40.64
CA ALA A 135 -1.28 10.23 -40.60
C ALA A 135 -0.15 9.73 -41.51
N ARG A 136 -0.11 8.43 -41.85
CA ARG A 136 0.90 7.84 -42.74
C ARG A 136 0.59 8.01 -44.23
N ASN A 137 -0.65 8.34 -44.59
CA ASN A 137 -1.12 8.42 -45.98
C ASN A 137 -1.54 9.84 -46.42
N GLY A 138 -1.18 10.88 -45.66
CA GLY A 138 -1.56 12.27 -45.94
C GLY A 138 -0.42 13.15 -46.45
N PHE A 139 0.15 12.82 -47.61
CA PHE A 139 0.90 13.74 -48.50
C PHE A 139 0.85 13.18 -49.93
N VAL A 140 -0.16 13.57 -50.72
CA VAL A 140 -0.14 14.56 -51.83
C VAL A 140 -1.58 14.97 -52.08
#